data_AF-A0A1A9WTI0-F1
#
_entry.id   AF-A0A1A9WTI0-F1
#
_cell.length_a   1.000
_cell.length_b   1.000
_cell.length_c   1.000
_cell.angle_alpha   90.00
_cell.angle_beta   90.00
_cell.angle_gamma   90.00
#
_symmetry.space_group_name_H-M   'P 1'
#
loop_
_entity.id
_entity.type
_entity.pdbx_description
1 polymer ?
#
loop_
_entity_poly.entity_id
_entity_poly.type
_entity_poly.pdbx_seq_one_letter_code
_entity_poly.pdbx_strand_id
1 'polypeptide(L)'
;MTASIKISTISSRSIKRKRFDDEIVEYSITPQQSRGDQSRAGRPRTTSQTYVQPIQPPPPIPVLQTVANTTNSVTTGSFDASSSLDKVTTNAMLSSGTVGNSTMSSSHTPMDRSTTFPSLEKRRPPRSHQKKSKKTGRPPSQVPTKDLGRWKPIDDLALIIGILQTNDLRIVHRGTKFSCKFTLSELQARWFSLLYEPAISRIAVAAMRNLHPELVESVQTKALFSVNEEEILATIKSTDNPKLEQFQELLDKNASVFYNARTAKSLQNHWQMMKQYQLLPDQIVKPLHVSDQPLSFSDAEDLILDAELNDQRDEALEIELALSDRQHKREIRLLENELSRWNVLVDSITGIGISPEFDGQTLAVLRGRLVRYLMRSKEISFGRDAKDCIVDVDLSLEGPATKISRRQGTIKLRSNGDFFIANEGRRPLFIDGVPLLTGNKTRLANNCVVEIAGLRFVFLVNYELINAIRHESAKTTSPLN
;
A
#
# COMPACT_ATOMS: atom_id res chain seq x y z
N MET A 1 -55.47 -36.15 -33.24
CA MET A 1 -55.31 -36.34 -31.77
C MET A 1 -53.97 -35.75 -31.38
N THR A 2 -53.97 -34.48 -31.01
CA THR A 2 -52.78 -33.66 -30.73
C THR A 2 -52.76 -33.37 -29.23
N ALA A 3 -51.78 -33.92 -28.53
CA ALA A 3 -51.63 -33.76 -27.07
C ALA A 3 -50.69 -32.59 -26.77
N SER A 4 -51.27 -31.53 -26.21
CA SER A 4 -50.60 -30.30 -25.82
C SER A 4 -49.89 -30.40 -24.47
N ILE A 5 -48.69 -29.82 -24.45
CA ILE A 5 -47.81 -29.60 -23.30
C ILE A 5 -48.48 -28.65 -22.29
N LYS A 6 -48.55 -29.05 -21.01
CA LYS A 6 -48.98 -28.19 -19.90
C LYS A 6 -47.79 -27.39 -19.37
N ILE A 7 -47.82 -26.08 -19.59
CA ILE A 7 -46.96 -25.07 -18.95
C ILE A 7 -47.63 -24.63 -17.65
N SER A 8 -46.92 -24.74 -16.53
CA SER A 8 -47.36 -24.28 -15.21
C SER A 8 -47.26 -22.75 -15.07
N THR A 9 -48.26 -22.20 -14.41
CA THR A 9 -48.71 -20.81 -14.37
C THR A 9 -47.81 -19.80 -13.65
N ILE A 10 -47.70 -18.61 -14.26
CA ILE A 10 -47.27 -17.33 -13.67
C ILE A 10 -48.35 -16.82 -12.70
N SER A 11 -47.96 -16.41 -11.48
CA SER A 11 -48.84 -15.71 -10.53
C SER A 11 -48.41 -14.25 -10.37
N SER A 12 -49.35 -13.36 -10.66
CA SER A 12 -49.31 -11.91 -10.53
C SER A 12 -49.59 -11.48 -9.09
N ARG A 13 -48.60 -10.87 -8.42
CA ARG A 13 -48.81 -10.08 -7.21
C ARG A 13 -47.97 -8.81 -7.25
N SER A 14 -48.64 -7.68 -7.40
CA SER A 14 -48.08 -6.33 -7.36
C SER A 14 -47.84 -5.89 -5.90
N ILE A 15 -46.63 -5.45 -5.60
CA ILE A 15 -46.26 -4.85 -4.30
C ILE A 15 -46.55 -3.35 -4.36
N LYS A 16 -47.48 -2.90 -3.51
CA LYS A 16 -47.86 -1.50 -3.33
C LYS A 16 -46.68 -0.70 -2.74
N ARG A 17 -46.23 0.33 -3.46
CA ARG A 17 -45.43 1.44 -2.88
C ARG A 17 -46.37 2.58 -2.51
N LYS A 18 -46.14 3.17 -1.34
CA LYS A 18 -46.89 4.30 -0.76
C LYS A 18 -46.57 5.56 -1.57
N ARG A 19 -47.59 6.17 -2.17
CA ARG A 19 -47.50 7.50 -2.79
C ARG A 19 -47.34 8.55 -1.69
N PHE A 20 -46.48 9.53 -1.91
CA PHE A 20 -46.59 10.83 -1.24
C PHE A 20 -46.98 11.86 -2.31
N ASP A 21 -47.90 12.74 -1.93
CA ASP A 21 -48.49 13.81 -2.71
C ASP A 21 -47.44 14.88 -3.07
N ASP A 22 -47.46 15.29 -4.33
CA ASP A 22 -46.83 16.52 -4.81
C ASP A 22 -47.88 17.65 -4.72
N GLU A 23 -47.79 18.49 -3.69
CA GLU A 23 -48.46 19.79 -3.67
C GLU A 23 -47.48 20.87 -4.14
N ILE A 24 -47.70 21.33 -5.37
CA ILE A 24 -47.16 22.57 -5.90
C ILE A 24 -47.96 23.72 -5.29
N VAL A 25 -47.28 24.65 -4.63
CA VAL A 25 -47.85 25.96 -4.27
C VAL A 25 -46.98 27.04 -4.90
N GLU A 26 -47.45 27.55 -6.04
CA GLU A 26 -46.99 28.82 -6.60
C GLU A 26 -47.72 29.96 -5.87
N TYR A 27 -46.97 30.90 -5.28
CA TYR A 27 -47.47 32.25 -5.07
C TYR A 27 -46.43 33.26 -5.54
N SER A 28 -46.80 33.90 -6.65
CA SER A 28 -46.20 35.07 -7.26
C SER A 28 -46.48 36.31 -6.40
N ILE A 29 -45.44 37.06 -6.05
CA ILE A 29 -45.54 38.47 -5.68
C ILE A 29 -44.42 39.24 -6.39
N THR A 30 -44.81 40.16 -7.27
CA THR A 30 -44.00 41.22 -7.89
C THR A 30 -44.66 42.58 -7.56
N PRO A 31 -44.09 43.75 -7.92
CA PRO A 31 -42.96 44.46 -7.31
C PRO A 31 -43.35 45.90 -6.89
N GLN A 32 -42.53 46.63 -6.13
CA GLN A 32 -42.53 48.11 -6.22
C GLN A 32 -41.20 48.78 -5.88
N GLN A 33 -40.96 49.86 -6.63
CA GLN A 33 -39.75 50.65 -6.85
C GLN A 33 -39.34 51.53 -5.66
N SER A 34 -38.04 51.84 -5.53
CA SER A 34 -37.59 53.23 -5.42
C SER A 34 -36.11 53.41 -5.79
N ARG A 35 -35.84 54.59 -6.33
CA ARG A 35 -34.67 55.08 -7.07
C ARG A 35 -33.45 55.36 -6.18
N GLY A 36 -32.25 55.36 -6.78
CA GLY A 36 -31.07 56.00 -6.20
C GLY A 36 -29.78 55.69 -6.94
N ASP A 37 -29.51 56.46 -7.98
CA ASP A 37 -28.26 56.51 -8.74
C ASP A 37 -27.08 56.94 -7.85
N GLN A 38 -25.92 56.27 -7.96
CA GLN A 38 -24.61 56.90 -7.74
C GLN A 38 -23.44 56.04 -8.23
N SER A 39 -22.56 56.75 -8.91
CA SER A 39 -21.36 56.38 -9.65
C SER A 39 -20.19 55.80 -8.85
N ARG A 40 -19.51 54.82 -9.46
CA ARG A 40 -18.04 54.74 -9.68
C ARG A 40 -17.12 55.12 -8.50
N ALA A 41 -16.45 54.12 -7.90
CA ALA A 41 -15.04 54.21 -7.50
C ALA A 41 -14.48 52.82 -7.18
N GLY A 42 -13.36 52.46 -7.83
CA GLY A 42 -12.63 51.23 -7.55
C GLY A 42 -11.93 51.26 -6.18
N ARG A 43 -11.73 50.07 -5.61
CA ARG A 43 -10.77 49.81 -4.51
C ARG A 43 -10.26 48.37 -4.58
N PRO A 44 -9.08 48.10 -3.97
CA PRO A 44 -7.99 47.39 -4.65
C PRO A 44 -7.84 45.92 -4.24
N ARG A 45 -7.14 45.21 -5.12
CA ARG A 45 -6.70 43.81 -4.99
C ARG A 45 -5.72 43.68 -3.82
N THR A 46 -6.06 42.86 -2.84
CA THR A 46 -5.19 42.49 -1.71
C THR A 46 -4.20 41.41 -2.15
N THR A 47 -2.91 41.71 -2.06
CA THR A 47 -1.79 40.78 -2.25
C THR A 47 -1.44 40.11 -0.92
N SER A 48 -1.39 38.78 -0.90
CA SER A 48 -0.90 38.01 0.26
C SER A 48 0.62 37.87 0.16
N GLN A 49 1.34 38.55 1.04
CA GLN A 49 2.79 38.37 1.21
C GLN A 49 3.06 37.12 2.07
N THR A 50 3.73 36.12 1.49
CA THR A 50 4.34 35.02 2.26
C THR A 50 5.84 35.30 2.34
N TYR A 51 6.33 35.56 3.55
CA TYR A 51 7.75 35.84 3.83
C TYR A 51 8.49 34.51 4.03
N VAL A 52 9.40 34.16 3.12
CA VAL A 52 10.31 33.01 3.27
C VAL A 52 11.69 33.56 3.61
N GLN A 53 12.19 33.18 4.79
CA GLN A 53 13.54 33.51 5.26
C GLN A 53 14.59 32.68 4.49
N PRO A 54 15.74 33.26 4.09
CA PRO A 54 16.78 32.54 3.36
C PRO A 54 17.64 31.68 4.30
N ILE A 55 17.76 30.39 3.97
CA ILE A 55 18.69 29.44 4.59
C ILE A 55 20.05 29.59 3.89
N GLN A 56 21.12 29.85 4.65
CA GLN A 56 22.49 29.86 4.13
C GLN A 56 22.96 28.45 3.73
N PRO A 57 23.73 28.30 2.64
CA PRO A 57 24.28 27.00 2.22
C PRO A 57 25.46 26.56 3.11
N PRO A 58 25.64 25.25 3.36
CA PRO A 58 26.78 24.74 4.11
C PRO A 58 28.09 24.79 3.30
N PRO A 59 29.26 24.85 3.97
CA PRO A 59 30.56 24.96 3.31
C PRO A 59 30.98 23.66 2.59
N PRO A 60 31.83 23.75 1.54
CA PRO A 60 32.23 22.60 0.74
C PRO A 60 33.25 21.70 1.46
N ILE A 61 33.06 20.39 1.35
CA ILE A 61 34.00 19.35 1.78
C ILE A 61 35.04 19.13 0.65
N PRO A 62 36.34 18.92 0.94
CA PRO A 62 37.38 18.85 -0.09
C PRO A 62 37.29 17.56 -0.92
N VAL A 63 37.36 17.70 -2.24
CA VAL A 63 37.52 16.60 -3.20
C VAL A 63 38.98 16.16 -3.20
N LEU A 64 39.22 14.87 -2.95
CA LEU A 64 40.54 14.24 -3.14
C LEU A 64 40.92 14.26 -4.62
N GLN A 65 42.07 14.84 -4.94
CA GLN A 65 42.70 14.79 -6.25
C GLN A 65 43.05 13.35 -6.63
N THR A 66 42.59 12.91 -7.81
CA THR A 66 43.14 11.73 -8.49
C THR A 66 44.38 12.17 -9.26
N VAL A 67 45.52 11.60 -8.87
CA VAL A 67 46.81 11.79 -9.55
C VAL A 67 46.80 10.96 -10.83
N ALA A 68 47.02 11.64 -11.95
CA ALA A 68 47.37 11.02 -13.22
C ALA A 68 48.77 10.41 -13.13
N ASN A 69 48.94 9.19 -13.63
CA ASN A 69 50.25 8.73 -14.09
C ASN A 69 50.10 8.01 -15.43
N THR A 70 51.03 8.38 -16.30
CA THR A 70 51.09 8.17 -17.74
C THR A 70 52.00 6.98 -18.07
N THR A 71 51.72 6.35 -19.22
CA THR A 71 52.62 5.56 -20.11
C THR A 71 53.20 4.21 -19.62
N ASN A 72 52.87 3.14 -20.34
CA ASN A 72 53.75 2.60 -21.40
C ASN A 72 53.03 1.58 -22.31
N SER A 73 53.48 1.54 -23.56
CA SER A 73 52.94 0.86 -24.72
C SER A 73 53.78 -0.38 -25.13
N VAL A 74 53.23 -1.16 -26.08
CA VAL A 74 53.90 -2.16 -26.98
C VAL A 74 54.09 -3.55 -26.32
N THR A 75 53.73 -4.74 -26.85
CA THR A 75 53.65 -5.29 -28.23
C THR A 75 52.90 -6.66 -28.23
N THR A 76 52.16 -6.93 -29.32
CA THR A 76 52.01 -8.18 -30.12
C THR A 76 51.83 -9.58 -29.48
N GLY A 77 50.83 -10.31 -30.01
CA GLY A 77 50.80 -11.77 -29.99
C GLY A 77 49.45 -12.38 -30.40
N SER A 78 49.16 -12.36 -31.71
CA SER A 78 48.13 -13.21 -32.34
C SER A 78 48.69 -14.61 -32.55
N PHE A 79 47.92 -15.67 -32.25
CA PHE A 79 47.97 -16.92 -33.01
C PHE A 79 46.62 -17.65 -33.00
N ASP A 80 46.34 -18.12 -34.21
CA ASP A 80 45.16 -18.78 -34.75
C ASP A 80 45.11 -20.29 -34.51
N ALA A 81 43.93 -20.85 -34.84
CA ALA A 81 43.69 -22.15 -35.47
C ALA A 81 43.54 -23.45 -34.63
N SER A 82 42.28 -23.87 -34.51
CA SER A 82 41.61 -24.97 -35.25
C SER A 82 42.09 -26.44 -35.22
N SER A 83 41.04 -27.29 -35.35
CA SER A 83 40.96 -28.68 -35.87
C SER A 83 41.07 -29.81 -34.82
N SER A 84 39.95 -30.48 -34.48
CA SER A 84 39.30 -31.65 -35.14
C SER A 84 40.16 -32.92 -35.04
N LEU A 85 39.71 -34.14 -34.79
CA LEU A 85 38.45 -34.85 -35.03
C LEU A 85 38.59 -36.20 -34.26
N ASP A 86 37.50 -36.90 -33.90
CA ASP A 86 37.11 -38.22 -34.44
C ASP A 86 36.93 -39.20 -33.24
N LYS A 87 36.00 -40.18 -33.13
CA LYS A 87 34.92 -40.74 -33.96
C LYS A 87 34.31 -41.90 -33.10
N VAL A 88 33.02 -42.25 -33.07
CA VAL A 88 32.30 -43.28 -33.90
C VAL A 88 31.03 -43.66 -33.07
N THR A 89 29.78 -43.45 -33.53
CA THR A 89 28.86 -44.41 -34.22
C THR A 89 28.34 -45.52 -33.25
N THR A 90 27.06 -45.91 -33.07
CA THR A 90 25.86 -45.97 -33.92
C THR A 90 24.65 -46.45 -33.10
N ASN A 91 23.44 -46.00 -33.47
CA ASN A 91 22.25 -46.79 -33.84
C ASN A 91 20.92 -46.21 -33.34
N ALA A 92 20.07 -45.90 -34.32
CA ALA A 92 18.64 -45.70 -34.19
C ALA A 92 17.91 -47.01 -34.52
N MET A 93 16.75 -47.26 -33.91
CA MET A 93 15.66 -48.01 -34.53
C MET A 93 14.30 -47.57 -33.96
N LEU A 94 13.38 -47.34 -34.88
CA LEU A 94 11.95 -47.08 -34.71
C LEU A 94 11.19 -48.39 -34.41
N SER A 95 10.02 -48.28 -33.76
CA SER A 95 8.77 -48.87 -34.29
C SER A 95 7.52 -48.48 -33.48
N SER A 96 6.47 -48.19 -34.26
CA SER A 96 5.07 -47.90 -33.93
C SER A 96 4.24 -49.16 -33.64
N GLY A 97 3.04 -49.04 -33.03
CA GLY A 97 1.99 -50.08 -33.15
C GLY A 97 0.94 -50.22 -32.02
N THR A 98 -0.09 -49.37 -32.05
CA THR A 98 -1.57 -49.59 -31.97
C THR A 98 -2.25 -50.76 -31.18
N VAL A 99 -3.43 -50.39 -30.63
CA VAL A 99 -4.72 -51.10 -30.32
C VAL A 99 -4.89 -52.08 -29.14
N GLY A 100 -6.00 -51.89 -28.39
CA GLY A 100 -6.69 -52.98 -27.68
C GLY A 100 -7.60 -52.57 -26.52
N ASN A 101 -8.90 -52.35 -26.79
CA ASN A 101 -9.99 -52.09 -25.85
C ASN A 101 -10.50 -53.41 -25.22
N SER A 102 -11.00 -53.42 -23.96
CA SER A 102 -12.16 -54.24 -23.49
C SER A 102 -12.49 -54.07 -22.00
N THR A 103 -13.79 -54.13 -21.73
CA THR A 103 -14.55 -53.80 -20.50
C THR A 103 -15.07 -55.06 -19.80
N MET A 104 -15.75 -54.88 -18.66
CA MET A 104 -16.66 -55.78 -17.88
C MET A 104 -16.00 -56.36 -16.61
N SER A 105 -16.58 -56.38 -15.40
CA SER A 105 -17.98 -56.42 -14.91
C SER A 105 -17.99 -56.13 -13.38
N SER A 106 -18.88 -55.27 -12.84
CA SER A 106 -20.10 -55.56 -12.02
C SER A 106 -19.86 -56.18 -10.62
N SER A 107 -20.53 -55.89 -9.50
CA SER A 107 -21.62 -54.96 -9.09
C SER A 107 -22.02 -55.24 -7.61
N HIS A 108 -22.79 -54.30 -7.01
CA HIS A 108 -23.76 -54.43 -5.90
C HIS A 108 -23.39 -54.15 -4.42
N THR A 109 -24.02 -53.07 -3.92
CA THR A 109 -24.52 -52.75 -2.55
C THR A 109 -25.84 -53.53 -2.27
N PRO A 110 -26.65 -53.38 -1.16
CA PRO A 110 -26.73 -52.29 -0.15
C PRO A 110 -27.23 -52.64 1.31
N MET A 111 -27.22 -51.60 2.21
CA MET A 111 -28.23 -51.23 3.28
C MET A 111 -28.57 -52.26 4.40
N ASP A 112 -28.90 -51.98 5.67
CA ASP A 112 -29.14 -50.79 6.54
C ASP A 112 -29.30 -51.28 8.02
N ARG A 113 -29.37 -50.33 8.98
CA ARG A 113 -30.17 -50.34 10.24
C ARG A 113 -29.47 -50.30 11.62
N SER A 114 -29.93 -49.29 12.37
CA SER A 114 -29.80 -48.83 13.78
C SER A 114 -29.77 -49.92 14.89
N THR A 115 -29.32 -49.70 16.14
CA THR A 115 -29.95 -48.83 17.18
C THR A 115 -29.13 -48.79 18.50
N THR A 116 -29.16 -47.64 19.20
CA THR A 116 -29.11 -47.37 20.69
C THR A 116 -27.85 -47.55 21.57
N PHE A 117 -27.57 -46.48 22.34
CA PHE A 117 -26.65 -46.35 23.50
C PHE A 117 -27.22 -47.01 24.79
N PRO A 118 -26.42 -47.26 25.87
CA PRO A 118 -26.10 -46.22 26.87
C PRO A 118 -24.66 -46.24 27.47
N SER A 119 -24.38 -45.13 28.14
CA SER A 119 -23.23 -44.66 28.91
C SER A 119 -22.70 -45.58 30.03
N LEU A 120 -21.37 -45.63 30.27
CA LEU A 120 -20.68 -45.17 31.50
C LEU A 120 -19.20 -45.60 31.61
N GLU A 121 -18.43 -44.69 32.21
CA GLU A 121 -17.22 -44.88 33.04
C GLU A 121 -15.78 -44.96 32.47
N LYS A 122 -15.04 -43.89 32.84
CA LYS A 122 -13.73 -43.85 33.54
C LYS A 122 -12.41 -44.24 32.83
N ARG A 123 -11.55 -43.22 32.89
CA ARG A 123 -10.11 -43.22 33.25
C ARG A 123 -9.09 -43.67 32.19
N ARG A 124 -8.36 -42.67 31.66
CA ARG A 124 -7.07 -42.85 30.97
C ARG A 124 -5.90 -42.62 31.95
N PRO A 125 -4.85 -43.47 31.94
CA PRO A 125 -3.56 -43.17 32.58
C PRO A 125 -2.54 -42.58 31.57
N PRO A 126 -1.38 -42.08 32.03
CA PRO A 126 -0.56 -41.10 31.32
C PRO A 126 0.49 -41.75 30.40
N ARG A 127 0.90 -41.04 29.34
CA ARG A 127 2.05 -41.43 28.49
C ARG A 127 3.31 -40.65 28.86
N SER A 128 4.36 -41.43 29.05
CA SER A 128 5.72 -41.09 29.46
C SER A 128 6.50 -40.27 28.43
N HIS A 129 7.38 -39.40 28.96
CA HIS A 129 8.44 -38.69 28.26
C HIS A 129 9.39 -39.61 27.48
N GLN A 130 9.71 -39.24 26.24
CA GLN A 130 11.00 -39.54 25.63
C GLN A 130 11.64 -38.24 25.12
N LYS A 131 12.77 -37.88 25.75
CA LYS A 131 13.74 -36.90 25.26
C LYS A 131 14.48 -37.50 24.05
N LYS A 132 14.65 -36.75 22.97
CA LYS A 132 15.73 -36.98 22.00
C LYS A 132 16.51 -35.69 21.71
N SER A 133 17.79 -35.93 21.51
CA SER A 133 18.95 -35.05 21.58
C SER A 133 19.11 -34.08 20.41
N LYS A 134 19.73 -32.93 20.72
CA LYS A 134 20.34 -31.98 19.78
C LYS A 134 21.21 -32.68 18.73
N LYS A 135 21.04 -32.33 17.45
CA LYS A 135 22.07 -32.43 16.43
C LYS A 135 22.15 -31.09 15.70
N THR A 136 23.31 -30.47 15.79
CA THR A 136 23.70 -29.21 15.15
C THR A 136 23.84 -29.44 13.65
N GLY A 137 22.97 -28.81 12.87
CA GLY A 137 23.04 -28.71 11.42
C GLY A 137 22.33 -27.44 11.00
N ARG A 138 23.09 -26.46 10.51
CA ARG A 138 22.59 -25.19 9.97
C ARG A 138 21.83 -25.50 8.67
N PRO A 139 20.51 -25.25 8.56
CA PRO A 139 19.83 -25.37 7.28
C PRO A 139 20.14 -24.12 6.44
N PRO A 140 20.14 -24.22 5.10
CA PRO A 140 20.26 -23.07 4.24
C PRO A 140 19.02 -22.17 4.45
N SER A 141 19.26 -20.87 4.36
CA SER A 141 18.30 -19.77 4.53
C SER A 141 16.86 -20.13 4.12
N GLN A 142 16.03 -20.43 5.12
CA GLN A 142 14.58 -20.44 4.91
C GLN A 142 14.13 -19.00 4.69
N VAL A 143 13.89 -18.67 3.42
CA VAL A 143 13.12 -17.47 3.05
C VAL A 143 11.76 -17.59 3.75
N PRO A 144 11.26 -16.55 4.44
CA PRO A 144 10.03 -16.65 5.20
C PRO A 144 8.89 -17.04 4.26
N THR A 145 8.20 -18.15 4.53
CA THR A 145 6.98 -18.60 3.84
C THR A 145 5.79 -17.62 4.00
N LYS A 146 6.05 -16.43 4.53
CA LYS A 146 5.09 -15.36 4.81
C LYS A 146 4.60 -14.65 3.54
N ASP A 147 5.34 -14.78 2.43
CA ASP A 147 5.09 -14.03 1.19
C ASP A 147 4.26 -14.78 0.15
N LEU A 148 3.91 -16.06 0.38
CA LEU A 148 3.12 -16.84 -0.57
C LEU A 148 1.71 -16.26 -0.82
N GLY A 149 1.16 -15.54 0.16
CA GLY A 149 -0.15 -14.88 0.04
C GLY A 149 -0.13 -13.50 -0.61
N ARG A 150 1.06 -12.91 -0.83
CA ARG A 150 1.20 -11.56 -1.39
C ARG A 150 1.22 -11.55 -2.92
N TRP A 151 1.75 -12.62 -3.53
CA TRP A 151 1.83 -12.78 -4.98
C TRP A 151 0.49 -13.27 -5.55
N LYS A 152 -0.08 -12.49 -6.47
CA LYS A 152 -1.28 -12.92 -7.19
C LYS A 152 -0.89 -13.67 -8.46
N PRO A 153 -1.74 -14.56 -8.99
CA PRO A 153 -1.45 -15.27 -10.24
C PRO A 153 -1.23 -14.32 -11.43
N ILE A 154 -1.87 -13.13 -11.40
CA ILE A 154 -1.67 -12.08 -12.39
C ILE A 154 -0.24 -11.51 -12.34
N ASP A 155 0.37 -11.44 -11.16
CA ASP A 155 1.72 -10.94 -10.94
C ASP A 155 2.75 -11.96 -11.41
N ASP A 156 2.52 -13.25 -11.10
CA ASP A 156 3.37 -14.34 -11.58
C ASP A 156 3.36 -14.39 -13.12
N LEU A 157 2.19 -14.24 -13.75
CA LEU A 157 2.06 -14.19 -15.21
C LEU A 157 2.80 -12.99 -15.81
N ALA A 158 2.64 -11.80 -15.24
CA ALA A 158 3.30 -10.59 -15.70
C ALA A 158 4.82 -10.68 -15.54
N LEU A 159 5.30 -11.26 -14.43
CA LEU A 159 6.72 -11.49 -14.17
C LEU A 159 7.32 -12.45 -15.20
N ILE A 160 6.66 -13.58 -15.45
CA ILE A 160 7.12 -14.59 -16.42
C ILE A 160 7.18 -13.97 -17.82
N ILE A 161 6.12 -13.31 -18.28
CA ILE A 161 6.08 -12.67 -19.61
C ILE A 161 7.19 -11.61 -19.72
N GLY A 162 7.33 -10.74 -18.72
CA GLY A 162 8.34 -9.69 -18.74
C GLY A 162 9.77 -10.23 -18.82
N ILE A 163 10.09 -11.27 -18.05
CA ILE A 163 11.42 -11.89 -18.05
C ILE A 163 11.68 -12.62 -19.38
N LEU A 164 10.70 -13.36 -19.90
CA LEU A 164 10.85 -14.05 -21.18
C LEU A 164 11.04 -13.09 -22.35
N GLN A 165 10.45 -11.89 -22.30
CA GLN A 165 10.60 -10.86 -23.33
C GLN A 165 11.92 -10.09 -23.24
N THR A 166 12.30 -9.65 -22.05
CA THR A 166 13.40 -8.69 -21.88
C THR A 166 14.70 -9.31 -21.40
N ASN A 167 14.64 -10.49 -20.79
CA ASN A 167 15.77 -11.13 -20.10
C ASN A 167 16.52 -10.20 -19.11
N ASP A 168 15.88 -9.11 -18.64
CA ASP A 168 16.44 -8.20 -17.65
C ASP A 168 15.39 -7.86 -16.58
N LEU A 169 15.62 -8.38 -15.38
CA LEU A 169 14.73 -8.21 -14.24
C LEU A 169 14.56 -6.73 -13.83
N ARG A 170 15.55 -5.87 -14.10
CA ARG A 170 15.49 -4.44 -13.78
C ARG A 170 14.51 -3.71 -14.69
N ILE A 171 14.47 -4.11 -15.97
CA ILE A 171 13.51 -3.57 -16.93
C ILE A 171 12.11 -4.01 -16.52
N VAL A 172 11.91 -5.27 -16.15
CA VAL A 172 10.63 -5.79 -15.64
C VAL A 172 10.17 -5.03 -14.39
N HIS A 173 11.05 -4.82 -13.42
CA HIS A 173 10.74 -4.08 -12.20
C HIS A 173 10.28 -2.63 -12.48
N ARG A 174 10.85 -1.97 -13.49
CA ARG A 174 10.52 -0.58 -13.86
C ARG A 174 9.30 -0.49 -14.78
N GLY A 175 9.19 -1.41 -15.73
CA GLY A 175 8.20 -1.37 -16.82
C GLY A 175 6.91 -2.11 -16.52
N THR A 176 6.88 -3.05 -15.57
CA THR A 176 5.69 -3.85 -15.26
C THR A 176 4.95 -3.32 -14.04
N LYS A 177 3.62 -3.20 -14.14
CA LYS A 177 2.75 -2.80 -13.03
C LYS A 177 2.19 -4.05 -12.33
N PHE A 178 2.72 -4.32 -11.14
CA PHE A 178 2.26 -5.41 -10.28
C PHE A 178 1.12 -4.96 -9.35
N SER A 179 0.41 -5.92 -8.78
CA SER A 179 -0.69 -5.69 -7.84
C SER A 179 -0.24 -5.05 -6.52
N CYS A 180 1.05 -5.15 -6.19
CA CYS A 180 1.68 -4.51 -5.04
C CYS A 180 3.06 -3.97 -5.43
N LYS A 181 3.62 -3.06 -4.63
CA LYS A 181 4.99 -2.55 -4.81
C LYS A 181 6.00 -3.61 -4.38
N PHE A 182 6.64 -4.27 -5.34
CA PHE A 182 7.73 -5.21 -5.08
C PHE A 182 9.08 -4.54 -5.34
N THR A 183 10.08 -4.92 -4.55
CA THR A 183 11.48 -4.56 -4.76
C THR A 183 12.12 -5.49 -5.80
N LEU A 184 13.22 -5.05 -6.40
CA LEU A 184 14.01 -5.88 -7.32
C LEU A 184 14.44 -7.22 -6.68
N SER A 185 14.83 -7.20 -5.41
CA SER A 185 15.21 -8.41 -4.67
C SER A 185 14.04 -9.38 -4.48
N GLU A 186 12.82 -8.87 -4.27
CA GLU A 186 11.62 -9.71 -4.15
C GLU A 186 11.24 -10.33 -5.49
N LEU A 187 11.36 -9.59 -6.60
CA LEU A 187 11.19 -10.13 -7.95
C LEU A 187 12.19 -11.26 -8.23
N GLN A 188 13.46 -11.06 -7.85
CA GLN A 188 14.51 -12.06 -8.05
C GLN A 188 14.22 -13.32 -7.24
N ALA A 189 13.85 -13.16 -5.96
CA ALA A 189 13.50 -14.27 -5.08
C ALA A 189 12.27 -15.02 -5.60
N ARG A 190 11.26 -14.30 -6.12
CA ARG A 190 10.06 -14.92 -6.69
C ARG A 190 10.38 -15.68 -7.96
N TRP A 191 11.15 -15.09 -8.88
CA TRP A 191 11.60 -15.76 -10.10
C TRP A 191 12.37 -17.05 -9.80
N PHE A 192 13.32 -16.97 -8.86
CA PHE A 192 14.06 -18.14 -8.39
C PHE A 192 13.12 -19.22 -7.81
N SER A 193 12.12 -18.81 -7.02
CA SER A 193 11.11 -19.73 -6.48
C SER A 193 10.28 -20.39 -7.59
N LEU A 194 9.88 -19.66 -8.62
CA LEU A 194 9.10 -20.20 -9.74
C LEU A 194 9.90 -21.22 -10.56
N LEU A 195 11.23 -21.04 -10.67
CA LEU A 195 12.12 -21.94 -11.40
C LEU A 195 12.55 -23.17 -10.61
N TYR A 196 12.93 -22.99 -9.34
CA TYR A 196 13.67 -24.00 -8.58
C TYR A 196 12.87 -24.65 -7.45
N GLU A 197 11.70 -24.13 -7.07
CA GLU A 197 10.84 -24.71 -6.04
C GLU A 197 9.62 -25.41 -6.67
N PRO A 198 9.64 -26.75 -6.87
CA PRO A 198 8.61 -27.45 -7.64
C PRO A 198 7.21 -27.41 -7.00
N ALA A 199 7.14 -27.18 -5.69
CA ALA A 199 5.87 -27.00 -4.99
C ALA A 199 5.22 -25.65 -5.35
N ILE A 200 6.01 -24.57 -5.33
CA ILE A 200 5.54 -23.21 -5.63
C ILE A 200 5.21 -23.10 -7.12
N SER A 201 6.10 -23.60 -7.98
CA SER A 201 5.93 -23.59 -9.44
C SER A 201 4.61 -24.25 -9.87
N ARG A 202 4.32 -25.46 -9.35
CA ARG A 202 3.06 -26.16 -9.67
C ARG A 202 1.82 -25.39 -9.23
N ILE A 203 1.84 -24.78 -8.04
CA ILE A 203 0.72 -23.99 -7.53
C ILE A 203 0.52 -22.73 -8.38
N ALA A 204 1.60 -22.00 -8.69
CA ALA A 204 1.55 -20.80 -9.51
C ALA A 204 1.04 -21.10 -10.92
N VAL A 205 1.54 -22.14 -11.58
CA VAL A 205 1.08 -22.56 -12.92
C VAL A 205 -0.40 -22.95 -12.92
N ALA A 206 -0.84 -23.72 -11.92
CA ALA A 206 -2.25 -24.08 -11.80
C ALA A 206 -3.13 -22.84 -11.57
N ALA A 207 -2.68 -21.89 -10.75
CA ALA A 207 -3.41 -20.66 -10.48
C ALA A 207 -3.47 -19.73 -11.70
N MET A 208 -2.38 -19.60 -12.46
CA MET A 208 -2.35 -18.84 -13.72
C MET A 208 -3.26 -19.45 -14.79
N ARG A 209 -3.30 -20.78 -14.89
CA ARG A 209 -4.19 -21.49 -15.83
C ARG A 209 -5.68 -21.28 -15.51
N ASN A 210 -6.00 -20.99 -14.26
CA ASN A 210 -7.37 -20.71 -13.81
C ASN A 210 -7.74 -19.22 -13.86
N LEU A 211 -6.88 -18.34 -14.38
CA LEU A 211 -7.23 -16.93 -14.58
C LEU A 211 -8.30 -16.77 -15.66
N HIS A 212 -9.15 -15.76 -15.48
CA HIS A 212 -10.14 -15.38 -16.50
C HIS A 212 -9.41 -14.94 -17.79
N PRO A 213 -9.87 -15.36 -18.99
CA PRO A 213 -9.20 -15.01 -20.25
C PRO A 213 -8.96 -13.51 -20.44
N GLU A 214 -9.91 -12.67 -20.03
CA GLU A 214 -9.78 -11.19 -20.10
C GLU A 214 -8.61 -10.65 -19.24
N LEU A 215 -8.36 -11.26 -18.07
CA LEU A 215 -7.23 -10.87 -17.23
C LEU A 215 -5.91 -11.30 -17.85
N VAL A 216 -5.87 -12.48 -18.47
CA VAL A 216 -4.70 -12.97 -19.20
C VAL A 216 -4.39 -12.02 -20.36
N GLU A 217 -5.39 -11.69 -21.18
CA GLU A 217 -5.27 -10.74 -22.29
C GLU A 217 -4.80 -9.35 -21.81
N SER A 218 -5.32 -8.86 -20.68
CA SER A 218 -4.88 -7.58 -20.08
C SER A 218 -3.40 -7.58 -19.71
N VAL A 219 -2.84 -8.71 -19.27
CA VAL A 219 -1.39 -8.83 -18.98
C VAL A 219 -0.60 -8.96 -20.28
N GLN A 220 -1.08 -9.79 -21.21
CA GLN A 220 -0.40 -10.05 -22.48
C GLN A 220 -0.31 -8.78 -23.35
N THR A 221 -1.35 -7.96 -23.40
CA THR A 221 -1.34 -6.67 -24.11
C THR A 221 -0.37 -5.65 -23.51
N LYS A 222 -0.05 -5.78 -22.21
CA LYS A 222 0.93 -4.95 -21.49
C LYS A 222 2.33 -5.57 -21.45
N ALA A 223 2.58 -6.65 -22.19
CA ALA A 223 3.89 -7.25 -22.29
C ALA A 223 4.91 -6.19 -22.77
N LEU A 224 6.10 -6.19 -22.16
CA LEU A 224 7.19 -5.29 -22.53
C LEU A 224 7.69 -5.61 -23.93
N PHE A 225 8.07 -4.58 -24.68
CA PHE A 225 8.69 -4.76 -25.99
C PHE A 225 10.14 -5.24 -25.82
N SER A 226 10.53 -6.26 -26.58
CA SER A 226 11.91 -6.70 -26.65
C SER A 226 12.73 -5.79 -27.56
N VAL A 227 14.05 -5.80 -27.39
CA VAL A 227 14.99 -5.02 -28.23
C VAL A 227 14.79 -5.37 -29.71
N ASN A 228 14.59 -6.65 -30.03
CA ASN A 228 14.37 -7.11 -31.39
C ASN A 228 13.05 -6.57 -31.98
N GLU A 229 11.98 -6.49 -31.18
CA GLU A 229 10.72 -5.88 -31.62
C GLU A 229 10.90 -4.38 -31.90
N GLU A 230 11.66 -3.68 -31.05
CA GLU A 230 11.93 -2.24 -31.20
C GLU A 230 12.81 -1.95 -32.41
N GLU A 231 13.81 -2.78 -32.71
CA GLU A 231 14.64 -2.66 -33.92
C GLU A 231 13.81 -2.75 -35.20
N ILE A 232 12.83 -3.65 -35.24
CA ILE A 232 11.92 -3.78 -36.40
C ILE A 232 11.01 -2.55 -36.48
N LEU A 233 10.47 -2.06 -35.36
CA LEU A 233 9.66 -0.83 -35.34
C LEU A 233 10.47 0.41 -35.74
N ALA A 234 11.74 0.46 -35.38
CA ALA A 234 12.67 1.51 -35.72
C ALA A 234 13.00 1.60 -37.22
N THR A 235 12.62 0.61 -38.03
CA THR A 235 12.74 0.68 -39.49
C THR A 235 11.81 1.72 -40.12
N ILE A 236 10.72 2.08 -39.43
CA ILE A 236 9.80 3.14 -39.85
C ILE A 236 10.38 4.48 -39.40
N LYS A 237 10.64 5.38 -40.35
CA LYS A 237 11.26 6.69 -40.08
C LYS A 237 10.32 7.60 -39.30
N SER A 238 10.87 8.42 -38.41
CA SER A 238 10.13 9.41 -37.63
C SER A 238 9.39 10.44 -38.49
N THR A 239 9.86 10.71 -39.70
CA THR A 239 9.23 11.62 -40.66
C THR A 239 7.99 11.05 -41.33
N ASP A 240 7.80 9.73 -41.28
CA ASP A 240 6.70 9.07 -41.96
C ASP A 240 5.39 9.26 -41.17
N ASN A 241 4.26 9.17 -41.88
CA ASN A 241 2.93 9.12 -41.27
C ASN A 241 2.32 7.73 -41.50
N PRO A 242 2.85 6.68 -40.84
CA PRO A 242 2.47 5.30 -41.10
C PRO A 242 1.01 5.04 -40.69
N LYS A 243 0.25 4.48 -41.63
CA LYS A 243 -1.14 4.04 -41.39
C LYS A 243 -1.16 2.71 -40.63
N LEU A 244 -2.31 2.38 -40.04
CA LEU A 244 -2.50 1.13 -39.29
C LEU A 244 -2.19 -0.13 -40.13
N GLU A 245 -2.49 -0.09 -41.43
CA GLU A 245 -2.22 -1.17 -42.39
C GLU A 245 -0.72 -1.51 -42.47
N GLN A 246 0.15 -0.51 -42.40
CA GLN A 246 1.60 -0.71 -42.45
C GLN A 246 2.11 -1.45 -41.21
N PHE A 247 1.52 -1.18 -40.03
CA PHE A 247 1.84 -1.93 -38.81
C PHE A 247 1.29 -3.36 -38.84
N GLN A 248 0.15 -3.58 -39.50
CA GLN A 248 -0.39 -4.92 -39.70
C GLN A 248 0.53 -5.75 -40.62
N GLU A 249 0.96 -5.19 -41.75
CA GLU A 249 1.92 -5.86 -42.62
C GLU A 249 3.25 -6.16 -41.91
N LEU A 250 3.72 -5.23 -41.08
CA LEU A 250 4.97 -5.37 -40.33
C LEU A 250 4.85 -6.48 -39.27
N LEU A 251 3.68 -6.60 -38.63
CA LEU A 251 3.34 -7.70 -37.73
C LEU A 251 3.32 -9.04 -38.48
N ASP A 252 2.64 -9.11 -39.62
CA ASP A 252 2.48 -10.35 -40.39
C ASP A 252 3.82 -10.84 -40.96
N LYS A 253 4.68 -9.91 -41.43
CA LYS A 253 6.03 -10.22 -41.95
C LYS A 253 6.99 -10.72 -40.87
N ASN A 254 6.82 -10.27 -39.62
CA ASN A 254 7.74 -10.56 -38.52
C ASN A 254 7.06 -11.27 -37.34
N ALA A 255 6.03 -12.08 -37.62
CA ALA A 255 5.21 -12.73 -36.60
C ALA A 255 6.00 -13.66 -35.66
N SER A 256 7.17 -14.15 -36.06
CA SER A 256 8.06 -14.97 -35.23
C SER A 256 8.87 -14.16 -34.21
N VAL A 257 9.05 -12.85 -34.44
CA VAL A 257 9.81 -11.95 -33.56
C VAL A 257 8.88 -11.23 -32.59
N PHE A 258 7.72 -10.80 -33.06
CA PHE A 258 6.73 -10.14 -32.20
C PHE A 258 6.12 -11.10 -31.18
N TYR A 259 5.83 -10.55 -30.01
CA TYR A 259 5.04 -11.27 -29.04
C TYR A 259 3.65 -11.60 -29.60
N ASN A 260 3.16 -12.81 -29.35
CA ASN A 260 1.94 -13.35 -29.96
C ASN A 260 0.66 -12.53 -29.70
N ALA A 261 0.62 -11.75 -28.61
CA ALA A 261 -0.53 -10.92 -28.27
C ALA A 261 -0.41 -9.47 -28.81
N ARG A 262 0.60 -9.18 -29.64
CA ARG A 262 0.75 -7.88 -30.28
C ARG A 262 -0.33 -7.68 -31.34
N THR A 263 -0.80 -6.44 -31.43
CA THR A 263 -1.74 -5.98 -32.46
C THR A 263 -1.12 -4.81 -33.22
N ALA A 264 -1.55 -4.59 -34.47
CA ALA A 264 -1.12 -3.41 -35.25
C ALA A 264 -1.31 -2.09 -34.48
N LYS A 265 -2.38 -2.00 -33.67
CA LYS A 265 -2.63 -0.83 -32.82
C LYS A 265 -1.60 -0.69 -31.70
N SER A 266 -1.21 -1.79 -31.05
CA SER A 266 -0.17 -1.78 -30.02
C SER A 266 1.20 -1.37 -30.58
N LEU A 267 1.54 -1.84 -31.79
CA LEU A 267 2.78 -1.46 -32.49
C LEU A 267 2.77 0.02 -32.84
N GLN A 268 1.66 0.52 -33.39
CA GLN A 268 1.49 1.94 -33.72
C GLN A 268 1.66 2.82 -32.47
N ASN A 269 1.00 2.47 -31.36
CA ASN A 269 1.08 3.22 -30.11
C ASN A 269 2.52 3.22 -29.56
N HIS A 270 3.22 2.08 -29.62
CA HIS A 270 4.61 2.00 -29.17
C HIS A 270 5.56 2.82 -30.04
N TRP A 271 5.42 2.72 -31.37
CA TRP A 271 6.20 3.54 -32.30
C TRP A 271 5.96 5.04 -32.11
N GLN A 272 4.71 5.45 -31.88
CA GLN A 272 4.39 6.86 -31.54
C GLN A 272 5.09 7.30 -30.25
N MET A 273 5.14 6.41 -29.25
CA MET A 273 5.84 6.68 -27.99
C MET A 273 7.36 6.77 -28.19
N MET A 274 7.95 5.87 -28.96
CA MET A 274 9.37 5.95 -29.36
C MET A 274 9.68 7.26 -30.08
N LYS A 275 8.82 7.67 -31.03
CA LYS A 275 8.93 8.95 -31.74
C LYS A 275 8.82 10.14 -30.79
N GLN A 276 7.85 10.13 -29.87
CA GLN A 276 7.66 11.22 -28.91
C GLN A 276 8.88 11.42 -28.00
N TYR A 277 9.48 10.32 -27.55
CA TYR A 277 10.63 10.34 -26.66
C TYR A 277 11.99 10.38 -27.37
N GLN A 278 12.01 10.62 -28.69
CA GLN A 278 13.25 10.69 -29.49
C GLN A 278 14.10 9.42 -29.41
N LEU A 279 13.45 8.26 -29.38
CA LEU A 279 14.08 6.95 -29.26
C LEU A 279 14.28 6.26 -30.62
N LEU A 280 13.79 6.84 -31.72
CA LEU A 280 14.04 6.29 -33.05
C LEU A 280 15.48 6.62 -33.52
N PRO A 281 16.16 5.74 -34.27
CA PRO A 281 17.55 5.94 -34.69
C PRO A 281 17.79 7.17 -35.58
N ASP A 282 16.76 7.61 -36.29
CA ASP A 282 16.81 8.79 -37.15
C ASP A 282 16.57 10.11 -36.40
N GLN A 283 16.13 10.02 -35.14
CA GLN A 283 15.92 11.19 -34.28
C GLN A 283 17.24 11.58 -33.63
N ILE A 284 17.81 12.65 -34.15
CA ILE A 284 18.94 13.30 -33.50
C ILE A 284 18.36 14.07 -32.31
N VAL A 285 18.67 13.63 -31.10
CA VAL A 285 18.51 14.45 -29.90
C VAL A 285 19.36 15.68 -30.15
N LYS A 286 18.74 16.80 -30.53
CA LYS A 286 19.43 18.08 -30.52
C LYS A 286 19.87 18.24 -29.06
N PRO A 287 21.18 18.25 -28.76
CA PRO A 287 21.62 18.64 -27.44
C PRO A 287 20.93 19.97 -27.17
N LEU A 288 20.31 20.11 -25.99
CA LEU A 288 19.87 21.41 -25.52
C LEU A 288 21.02 22.37 -25.82
N HIS A 289 20.76 23.35 -26.69
CA HIS A 289 21.75 24.01 -27.52
C HIS A 289 23.08 24.28 -26.79
N VAL A 290 24.18 23.84 -27.40
CA VAL A 290 25.55 24.33 -27.14
C VAL A 290 25.69 25.77 -27.68
N SER A 291 24.75 26.64 -27.35
CA SER A 291 24.85 28.08 -27.56
C SER A 291 24.86 28.73 -26.18
N ASP A 292 26.06 28.72 -25.57
CA ASP A 292 26.64 29.55 -24.49
C ASP A 292 25.80 30.20 -23.37
N GLN A 293 24.52 29.89 -23.21
CA GLN A 293 23.74 30.17 -22.01
C GLN A 293 22.53 29.23 -22.02
N PRO A 294 22.36 28.33 -21.01
CA PRO A 294 21.07 27.70 -20.82
C PRO A 294 20.05 28.82 -20.64
N LEU A 295 18.94 28.81 -21.39
CA LEU A 295 17.82 29.71 -21.12
C LEU A 295 17.54 29.61 -19.63
N SER A 296 17.69 30.72 -18.93
CA SER A 296 17.31 30.79 -17.53
C SER A 296 15.83 30.43 -17.43
N PHE A 297 15.41 29.88 -16.30
CA PHE A 297 13.97 29.72 -16.03
C PHE A 297 13.21 31.04 -16.28
N SER A 298 13.88 32.18 -16.06
CA SER A 298 13.36 33.52 -16.40
C SER A 298 13.20 33.74 -17.90
N ASP A 299 14.18 33.37 -18.72
CA ASP A 299 14.11 33.57 -20.18
C ASP A 299 13.06 32.63 -20.81
N ALA A 300 12.91 31.43 -20.24
CA ALA A 300 11.87 30.49 -20.64
C ALA A 300 10.47 30.98 -20.22
N GLU A 301 10.34 31.61 -19.05
CA GLU A 301 9.10 32.23 -18.58
C GLU A 301 8.72 33.46 -19.42
N ASP A 302 9.69 34.28 -19.80
CA ASP A 302 9.47 35.46 -20.67
C ASP A 302 9.07 35.08 -22.11
N LEU A 303 9.39 33.86 -22.56
CA LEU A 303 8.94 33.30 -23.83
C LEU A 303 7.51 32.72 -23.77
N ILE A 304 6.98 32.48 -22.58
CA ILE A 304 5.59 32.05 -22.40
C ILE A 304 4.69 33.28 -22.56
N LEU A 305 4.03 33.38 -23.71
CA LEU A 305 2.99 34.38 -23.93
C LEU A 305 1.80 34.06 -23.02
N ASP A 306 1.53 34.91 -22.02
CA ASP A 306 0.35 34.82 -21.15
C ASP A 306 -0.98 34.70 -21.93
N ALA A 307 -1.00 35.21 -23.17
CA ALA A 307 -2.13 35.09 -24.08
C ALA A 307 -2.38 33.66 -24.60
N GLU A 308 -1.35 32.81 -24.65
CA GLU A 308 -1.42 31.39 -25.03
C GLU A 308 -1.77 30.48 -23.83
N LEU A 309 -1.55 30.95 -22.60
CA LEU A 309 -2.01 30.28 -21.36
C LEU A 309 -3.50 30.50 -21.07
N ASN A 310 -4.19 31.31 -21.87
CA ASN A 310 -5.63 31.47 -21.78
C ASN A 310 -6.32 30.25 -22.43
N ASP A 311 -6.20 29.09 -21.76
CA ASP A 311 -7.06 27.93 -22.03
C ASP A 311 -8.50 28.45 -22.14
N GLN A 312 -9.19 28.08 -23.23
CA GLN A 312 -10.59 28.43 -23.41
C GLN A 312 -11.32 27.99 -22.16
N ARG A 313 -11.92 28.94 -21.43
CA ARG A 313 -12.60 28.69 -20.16
C ARG A 313 -13.58 27.55 -20.34
N ASP A 314 -13.21 26.37 -19.82
CA ASP A 314 -14.02 25.17 -19.96
C ASP A 314 -15.18 25.26 -18.98
N GLU A 315 -16.28 25.83 -19.46
CA GLU A 315 -17.50 26.05 -18.70
C GLU A 315 -18.07 24.72 -18.18
N ALA A 316 -17.85 23.60 -18.90
CA ALA A 316 -18.29 22.28 -18.46
C ALA A 316 -17.50 21.79 -17.25
N LEU A 317 -16.17 21.97 -17.27
CA LEU A 317 -15.30 21.64 -16.13
C LEU A 317 -15.63 22.50 -14.89
N GLU A 318 -15.91 23.80 -15.09
CA GLU A 318 -16.29 24.71 -14.01
C GLU A 318 -17.63 24.31 -13.36
N ILE A 319 -18.61 23.89 -14.17
CA ILE A 319 -19.89 23.36 -13.70
C ILE A 319 -19.69 22.05 -12.93
N GLU A 320 -18.86 21.13 -13.42
CA GLU A 320 -18.57 19.87 -12.74
C GLU A 320 -17.90 20.10 -11.38
N LEU A 321 -16.90 20.98 -11.31
CA LEU A 321 -16.25 21.35 -10.06
C LEU A 321 -17.23 21.96 -9.06
N ALA A 322 -18.12 22.85 -9.52
CA ALA A 322 -19.12 23.47 -8.67
C ALA A 322 -20.15 22.46 -8.13
N LEU A 323 -20.54 21.48 -8.96
CA LEU A 323 -21.43 20.38 -8.53
C LEU A 323 -20.73 19.46 -7.52
N SER A 324 -19.47 19.10 -7.78
CA SER A 324 -18.63 18.30 -6.87
C SER A 324 -18.45 19.00 -5.53
N ASP A 325 -18.09 20.29 -5.53
CA ASP A 325 -17.94 21.10 -4.32
C ASP A 325 -19.26 21.19 -3.53
N ARG A 326 -20.40 21.35 -4.21
CA ARG A 326 -21.72 21.35 -3.56
C ARG A 326 -22.06 19.99 -2.94
N GLN A 327 -21.70 18.89 -3.59
CA GLN A 327 -21.88 17.53 -3.05
C GLN A 327 -20.99 17.31 -1.83
N HIS A 328 -19.70 17.62 -1.91
CA HIS A 328 -18.77 17.52 -0.79
C HIS A 328 -19.21 18.38 0.40
N LYS A 329 -19.63 19.63 0.16
CA LYS A 329 -20.16 20.50 1.23
C LYS A 329 -21.44 19.97 1.88
N ARG A 330 -22.26 19.22 1.14
CA ARG A 330 -23.46 18.57 1.68
C ARG A 330 -23.08 17.35 2.50
N GLU A 331 -22.15 16.53 2.01
CA GLU A 331 -21.62 15.36 2.72
C GLU A 331 -20.93 15.76 4.02
N ILE A 332 -20.06 16.78 4.00
CA ILE A 332 -19.41 17.33 5.19
C ILE A 332 -20.46 17.74 6.22
N ARG A 333 -21.49 18.50 5.83
CA ARG A 333 -22.57 18.91 6.75
C ARG A 333 -23.37 17.74 7.31
N LEU A 334 -23.57 16.68 6.52
CA LEU A 334 -24.23 15.46 6.99
C LEU A 334 -23.35 14.74 8.00
N LEU A 335 -22.07 14.55 7.70
CA LEU A 335 -21.09 13.94 8.60
C LEU A 335 -20.92 14.73 9.89
N GLU A 336 -20.85 16.06 9.83
CA GLU A 336 -20.79 16.94 11.01
C GLU A 336 -22.04 16.80 11.89
N ASN A 337 -23.23 16.73 11.28
CA ASN A 337 -24.49 16.51 11.98
C ASN A 337 -24.53 15.10 12.61
N GLU A 338 -24.09 14.07 11.88
CA GLU A 338 -23.99 12.71 12.39
C GLU A 338 -22.97 12.62 13.54
N LEU A 339 -21.79 13.25 13.41
CA LEU A 339 -20.75 13.30 14.45
C LEU A 339 -21.30 13.87 15.76
N SER A 340 -22.11 14.93 15.67
CA SER A 340 -22.77 15.54 16.83
C SER A 340 -23.73 14.55 17.51
N ARG A 341 -24.49 13.75 16.73
CA ARG A 341 -25.36 12.69 17.28
C ARG A 341 -24.56 11.53 17.87
N TRP A 342 -23.46 11.13 17.24
CA TRP A 342 -22.57 10.09 17.74
C TRP A 342 -21.93 10.50 19.07
N ASN A 343 -21.53 11.75 19.25
CA ASN A 343 -21.01 12.27 20.52
C ASN A 343 -22.05 12.12 21.65
N VAL A 344 -23.30 12.51 21.41
CA VAL A 344 -24.39 12.39 22.40
C VAL A 344 -24.69 10.92 22.72
N LEU A 345 -24.69 10.05 21.71
CA LEU A 345 -24.98 8.63 21.88
C LEU A 345 -23.84 7.91 22.62
N VAL A 346 -22.58 8.29 22.39
CA VAL A 346 -21.43 7.79 23.14
C VAL A 346 -21.43 8.32 24.58
N ASP A 347 -21.74 9.59 24.82
CA ASP A 347 -21.85 10.16 26.17
C ASP A 347 -22.94 9.45 27.00
N SER A 348 -24.09 9.10 26.38
CA SER A 348 -25.18 8.40 27.08
C SER A 348 -24.90 6.92 27.36
N ILE A 349 -24.12 6.22 26.52
CA ILE A 349 -23.75 4.81 26.72
C ILE A 349 -22.53 4.64 27.62
N THR A 350 -21.61 5.61 27.62
CA THR A 350 -20.36 5.49 28.39
C THR A 350 -20.39 6.20 29.73
N GLY A 351 -21.36 7.09 30.00
CA GLY A 351 -21.46 7.83 31.27
C GLY A 351 -20.21 8.64 31.62
N ILE A 352 -19.33 8.83 30.64
CA ILE A 352 -17.98 9.36 30.80
C ILE A 352 -17.79 10.32 29.64
N GLY A 353 -18.07 11.59 29.91
CA GLY A 353 -17.91 12.69 28.96
C GLY A 353 -16.60 12.59 28.18
N ILE A 354 -16.70 12.79 26.87
CA ILE A 354 -15.57 12.93 25.95
C ILE A 354 -14.73 14.19 26.27
N SER A 355 -15.25 15.11 27.09
CA SER A 355 -14.43 16.15 27.70
C SER A 355 -13.43 15.51 28.69
N PRO A 356 -12.12 15.71 28.53
CA PRO A 356 -11.21 15.56 29.64
C PRO A 356 -11.45 16.77 30.53
N GLU A 357 -12.51 16.76 31.33
CA GLU A 357 -12.58 17.64 32.49
C GLU A 357 -11.51 17.15 33.45
N PHE A 358 -10.27 17.56 33.17
CA PHE A 358 -9.20 17.53 34.15
C PHE A 358 -9.64 18.47 35.26
N ASP A 359 -9.73 17.97 36.48
CA ASP A 359 -9.79 18.87 37.61
C ASP A 359 -8.45 19.61 37.76
N GLY A 360 -8.44 20.71 38.51
CA GLY A 360 -7.24 21.54 38.71
C GLY A 360 -6.10 20.86 39.46
N GLN A 361 -6.22 19.57 39.82
CA GLN A 361 -5.22 18.80 40.56
C GLN A 361 -4.73 17.56 39.80
N THR A 362 -5.33 17.24 38.65
CA THR A 362 -4.97 16.08 37.84
C THR A 362 -3.93 16.47 36.79
N LEU A 363 -2.74 15.91 36.92
CA LEU A 363 -1.60 16.12 36.03
C LEU A 363 -1.77 15.38 34.69
N ALA A 364 -2.27 14.14 34.76
CA ALA A 364 -2.49 13.29 33.60
C ALA A 364 -3.58 12.25 33.87
N VAL A 365 -4.12 11.63 32.83
CA VAL A 365 -5.10 10.54 32.93
C VAL A 365 -4.65 9.36 32.11
N LEU A 366 -4.64 8.18 32.72
CA LEU A 366 -4.52 6.91 32.01
C LEU A 366 -5.94 6.34 31.81
N ARG A 367 -6.48 6.49 30.60
CA ARG A 367 -7.85 6.08 30.27
C ARG A 367 -7.86 4.65 29.71
N GLY A 368 -8.45 3.73 30.46
CA GLY A 368 -8.83 2.40 29.97
C GLY A 368 -10.21 2.38 29.34
N ARG A 369 -10.65 1.19 28.93
CA ARG A 369 -12.01 0.86 28.50
C ARG A 369 -12.99 0.88 29.68
N LEU A 370 -12.60 0.34 30.84
CA LEU A 370 -13.49 0.25 32.00
C LEU A 370 -13.20 1.32 33.06
N VAL A 371 -11.92 1.65 33.25
CA VAL A 371 -11.48 2.53 34.34
C VAL A 371 -10.67 3.71 33.82
N ARG A 372 -10.86 4.88 34.44
CA ARG A 372 -10.03 6.09 34.24
C ARG A 372 -9.18 6.32 35.49
N TYR A 373 -7.87 6.29 35.34
CA TYR A 373 -6.94 6.54 36.44
C TYR A 373 -6.43 7.98 36.38
N LEU A 374 -6.75 8.77 37.40
CA LEU A 374 -6.36 10.18 37.52
C LEU A 374 -5.00 10.27 38.23
N MET A 375 -3.98 10.78 37.54
CA MET A 375 -2.65 10.99 38.10
C MET A 375 -2.59 12.36 38.79
N ARG A 376 -2.61 12.38 40.13
CA ARG A 376 -2.46 13.60 40.94
C ARG A 376 -1.04 13.80 41.50
N SER A 377 -0.27 12.71 41.58
CA SER A 377 1.11 12.72 42.10
C SER A 377 2.12 12.83 40.96
N LYS A 378 3.31 13.40 41.24
CA LYS A 378 4.41 13.49 40.25
C LYS A 378 5.00 12.13 39.88
N GLU A 379 4.76 11.11 40.68
CA GLU A 379 5.15 9.73 40.43
C GLU A 379 3.98 8.83 40.82
N ILE A 380 3.66 7.88 39.94
CA ILE A 380 2.69 6.81 40.21
C ILE A 380 3.26 5.47 39.78
N SER A 381 2.93 4.44 40.54
CA SER A 381 3.22 3.04 40.26
C SER A 381 1.97 2.32 39.76
N PHE A 382 2.13 1.43 38.79
CA PHE A 382 1.02 0.65 38.24
C PHE A 382 1.37 -0.83 38.16
N GLY A 383 0.37 -1.67 38.33
CA GLY A 383 0.53 -3.12 38.32
C GLY A 383 -0.74 -3.85 38.70
N ARG A 384 -0.59 -5.11 39.13
CA ARG A 384 -1.69 -5.88 39.71
C ARG A 384 -1.59 -5.83 41.23
N ASP A 385 -2.64 -5.34 41.89
CA ASP A 385 -2.65 -5.28 43.34
C ASP A 385 -2.43 -6.66 43.99
N ALA A 386 -1.64 -6.67 45.07
CA ALA A 386 -1.31 -7.85 45.85
C ALA A 386 -1.01 -7.46 47.29
N LYS A 387 -1.32 -8.35 48.24
CA LYS A 387 -1.19 -8.11 49.69
C LYS A 387 0.18 -7.58 50.14
N ASP A 388 1.25 -7.95 49.43
CA ASP A 388 2.64 -7.58 49.78
C ASP A 388 3.19 -6.41 48.96
N CYS A 389 2.42 -5.86 48.01
CA CYS A 389 2.87 -4.82 47.08
C CYS A 389 1.69 -3.93 46.67
N ILE A 390 1.59 -2.76 47.29
CA ILE A 390 0.58 -1.75 46.98
C ILE A 390 1.06 -0.97 45.75
N VAL A 391 0.18 -0.82 44.76
CA VAL A 391 0.39 0.03 43.58
C VAL A 391 -0.66 1.12 43.54
N ASP A 392 -0.30 2.30 43.04
CA ASP A 392 -1.23 3.45 42.96
C ASP A 392 -2.32 3.21 41.90
N VAL A 393 -1.99 2.47 40.84
CA VAL A 393 -2.88 2.13 39.73
C VAL A 393 -2.99 0.62 39.62
N ASP A 394 -4.11 0.09 40.10
CA ASP A 394 -4.44 -1.34 39.98
C ASP A 394 -5.11 -1.63 38.63
N LEU A 395 -4.37 -2.31 37.76
CA LEU A 395 -4.81 -2.74 36.45
C LEU A 395 -5.73 -3.97 36.51
N SER A 396 -5.92 -4.59 37.68
CA SER A 396 -6.88 -5.69 37.85
C SER A 396 -8.33 -5.25 37.69
N LEU A 397 -8.61 -3.96 37.91
CA LEU A 397 -9.93 -3.35 37.73
C LEU A 397 -10.33 -3.19 36.25
N GLU A 398 -9.34 -3.12 35.36
CA GLU A 398 -9.57 -2.94 33.92
C GLU A 398 -9.87 -4.26 33.21
N GLY A 399 -9.35 -5.39 33.71
CA GLY A 399 -9.55 -6.69 33.08
C GLY A 399 -8.64 -7.80 33.61
N PRO A 400 -8.52 -8.93 32.88
CA PRO A 400 -7.76 -10.09 33.32
C PRO A 400 -6.25 -9.81 33.52
N ALA A 401 -5.88 -9.40 34.74
CA ALA A 401 -4.52 -8.98 35.07
C ALA A 401 -3.54 -10.12 35.43
N THR A 402 -3.90 -11.40 35.21
CA THR A 402 -3.06 -12.55 35.61
C THR A 402 -1.67 -12.55 34.99
N LYS A 403 -1.51 -11.89 33.84
CA LYS A 403 -0.24 -11.74 33.10
C LYS A 403 0.53 -10.46 33.47
N ILE A 404 -0.06 -9.57 34.27
CA ILE A 404 0.52 -8.29 34.69
C ILE A 404 1.31 -8.52 35.98
N SER A 405 2.51 -7.92 36.05
CA SER A 405 3.35 -8.01 37.24
C SER A 405 2.71 -7.24 38.40
N ARG A 406 2.97 -7.67 39.64
CA ARG A 406 2.47 -6.98 40.85
C ARG A 406 2.85 -5.49 40.85
N ARG A 407 4.10 -5.21 40.52
CA ARG A 407 4.60 -3.89 40.11
C ARG A 407 5.07 -3.98 38.67
N GLN A 408 4.31 -3.42 37.74
CA GLN A 408 4.59 -3.53 36.30
C GLN A 408 5.41 -2.33 35.81
N GLY A 409 5.23 -1.16 36.39
CA GLY A 409 6.05 0.00 36.06
C GLY A 409 5.68 1.25 36.84
N THR A 410 6.33 2.35 36.48
CA THR A 410 6.09 3.67 37.08
C THR A 410 5.96 4.73 36.00
N ILE A 411 5.09 5.72 36.20
CA ILE A 411 5.01 6.94 35.40
C ILE A 411 5.47 8.12 36.26
N LYS A 412 6.43 8.89 35.76
CA LYS A 412 7.02 10.04 36.48
C LYS A 412 6.97 11.31 35.64
N LEU A 413 6.55 12.41 36.25
CA LEU A 413 6.67 13.77 35.73
C LEU A 413 8.05 14.33 36.09
N ARG A 414 8.83 14.74 35.08
CA ARG A 414 10.10 15.44 35.29
C ARG A 414 9.89 16.94 35.47
N SER A 415 10.91 17.62 35.98
CA SER A 415 10.93 19.08 36.16
C SER A 415 10.79 19.87 34.84
N ASN A 416 11.09 19.26 33.69
CA ASN A 416 10.91 19.86 32.38
C ASN A 416 9.46 19.81 31.87
N GLY A 417 8.54 19.16 32.59
CA GLY A 417 7.13 18.99 32.19
C GLY A 417 6.85 17.72 31.39
N ASP A 418 7.86 16.88 31.11
CA ASP A 418 7.68 15.63 30.38
C ASP A 418 7.35 14.45 31.31
N PHE A 419 6.47 13.56 30.82
CA PHE A 419 6.17 12.30 31.46
C PHE A 419 7.06 11.17 30.92
N PHE A 420 7.59 10.35 31.82
CA PHE A 420 8.34 9.14 31.47
C PHE A 420 7.71 7.91 32.09
N ILE A 421 7.58 6.86 31.30
CA ILE A 421 7.19 5.53 31.78
C ILE A 421 8.42 4.64 31.87
N ALA A 422 8.54 3.88 32.95
CA ALA A 422 9.57 2.86 33.14
C ALA A 422 8.92 1.50 33.30
N ASN A 423 9.43 0.49 32.59
CA ASN A 423 8.99 -0.89 32.74
C ASN A 423 9.83 -1.60 33.80
N GLU A 424 9.23 -1.95 34.92
CA GLU A 424 9.87 -2.73 35.98
C GLU A 424 9.38 -4.19 36.02
N GLY A 425 8.28 -4.45 35.33
CA GLY A 425 7.65 -5.75 35.27
C GLY A 425 8.36 -6.72 34.33
N ARG A 426 7.98 -7.99 34.42
CA ARG A 426 8.57 -9.07 33.59
C ARG A 426 8.14 -9.01 32.12
N ARG A 427 6.95 -8.47 31.85
CA ARG A 427 6.39 -8.38 30.49
C ARG A 427 6.76 -7.03 29.85
N PRO A 428 6.97 -6.98 28.52
CA PRO A 428 7.13 -5.71 27.82
C PRO A 428 5.83 -4.89 27.89
N LEU A 429 5.99 -3.56 27.92
CA LEU A 429 4.91 -2.60 27.66
C LEU A 429 4.99 -2.20 26.18
N PHE A 430 3.88 -1.85 25.54
CA PHE A 430 3.92 -1.29 24.19
C PHE A 430 3.43 0.15 24.22
N ILE A 431 4.25 1.09 23.74
CA ILE A 431 3.91 2.51 23.64
C ILE A 431 3.81 2.84 22.15
N ASP A 432 2.61 3.16 21.67
CA ASP A 432 2.31 3.37 20.25
C ASP A 432 2.79 2.21 19.35
N GLY A 433 2.68 0.98 19.86
CA GLY A 433 3.13 -0.24 19.18
C GLY A 433 4.62 -0.57 19.34
N VAL A 434 5.42 0.31 19.96
CA VAL A 434 6.85 0.08 20.21
C VAL A 434 7.07 -0.65 21.54
N PRO A 435 7.75 -1.81 21.57
CA PRO A 435 7.97 -2.56 22.80
C PRO A 435 9.02 -1.89 23.71
N LEU A 436 8.64 -1.63 24.96
CA LEU A 436 9.50 -1.21 26.05
C LEU A 436 9.84 -2.41 26.94
N LEU A 437 11.10 -2.88 26.85
CA LEU A 437 11.62 -4.00 27.63
C LEU A 437 11.80 -3.64 29.12
N THR A 438 11.90 -4.66 29.97
CA THR A 438 12.14 -4.51 31.41
C THR A 438 13.44 -3.75 31.67
N GLY A 439 13.41 -2.81 32.62
CA GLY A 439 14.53 -1.93 33.00
C GLY A 439 14.64 -0.66 32.14
N ASN A 440 13.94 -0.60 31.01
CA ASN A 440 13.99 0.56 30.12
C ASN A 440 12.88 1.58 30.44
N LYS A 441 13.13 2.82 30.03
CA LYS A 441 12.19 3.94 30.14
C LYS A 441 12.04 4.68 28.81
N THR A 442 10.87 5.24 28.56
CA THR A 442 10.60 6.09 27.39
C THR A 442 9.71 7.27 27.77
N ARG A 443 9.68 8.30 26.93
CA ARG A 443 8.80 9.47 27.11
C ARG A 443 7.38 9.09 26.71
N LEU A 444 6.40 9.50 27.51
CA LEU A 444 4.98 9.43 27.16
C LEU A 444 4.55 10.77 26.56
N ALA A 445 3.98 10.72 25.35
CA ALA A 445 3.35 11.86 24.72
C ALA A 445 1.85 11.92 25.04
N ASN A 446 1.22 13.09 24.87
CA ASN A 446 -0.23 13.17 24.95
C ASN A 446 -0.88 12.32 23.84
N ASN A 447 -1.99 11.68 24.18
CA ASN A 447 -2.75 10.75 23.33
C ASN A 447 -1.99 9.48 22.92
N CYS A 448 -0.85 9.15 23.53
CA CYS A 448 -0.17 7.90 23.22
C CYS A 448 -0.96 6.70 23.76
N VAL A 449 -0.86 5.58 23.05
CA VAL A 449 -1.48 4.31 23.41
C VAL A 449 -0.49 3.47 24.22
N VAL A 450 -0.90 3.05 25.42
CA VAL A 450 -0.13 2.19 26.31
C VAL A 450 -0.80 0.82 26.37
N GLU A 451 -0.12 -0.24 25.92
CA GLU A 451 -0.64 -1.62 25.98
C GLU A 451 0.15 -2.49 26.97
N ILE A 452 -0.60 -3.20 27.80
CA ILE A 452 -0.08 -4.00 28.91
C ILE A 452 -0.81 -5.34 28.94
N ALA A 453 -0.13 -6.41 28.53
CA ALA A 453 -0.67 -7.78 28.56
C ALA A 453 -2.05 -7.98 27.90
N GLY A 454 -2.37 -7.16 26.89
CA GLY A 454 -3.66 -7.18 26.17
C GLY A 454 -4.68 -6.13 26.65
N LEU A 455 -4.38 -5.40 27.73
CA LEU A 455 -5.11 -4.20 28.10
C LEU A 455 -4.55 -3.01 27.32
N ARG A 456 -5.43 -2.10 26.89
CA ARG A 456 -5.08 -0.92 26.10
C ARG A 456 -5.58 0.34 26.80
N PHE A 457 -4.68 1.29 26.97
CA PHE A 457 -4.94 2.58 27.61
C PHE A 457 -4.54 3.72 26.68
N VAL A 458 -5.20 4.86 26.84
CA VAL A 458 -4.81 6.13 26.23
C VAL A 458 -4.30 7.06 27.33
N PHE A 459 -3.09 7.58 27.18
CA PHE A 459 -2.52 8.53 28.11
C PHE A 459 -2.83 9.96 27.68
N LEU A 460 -3.44 10.74 28.58
CA LEU A 460 -3.85 12.12 28.34
C LEU A 460 -3.11 13.05 29.31
N VAL A 461 -2.60 14.17 28.81
CA VAL A 461 -1.84 15.15 29.60
C VAL A 461 -2.65 16.42 29.81
N ASN A 462 -2.70 16.92 31.04
CA ASN A 462 -3.27 18.23 31.34
C ASN A 462 -2.24 19.34 31.06
N TYR A 463 -2.15 19.79 29.80
CA TYR A 463 -1.17 20.81 29.43
C TYR A 463 -1.38 22.14 30.17
N GLU A 464 -2.61 22.50 30.52
CA GLU A 464 -2.90 23.75 31.22
C GLU A 464 -2.25 23.77 32.61
N LEU A 465 -2.47 22.72 33.40
CA LEU A 465 -1.87 22.59 34.72
C LEU A 465 -0.35 22.39 34.66
N ILE A 466 0.16 21.60 33.70
CA ILE A 466 1.60 21.37 33.56
C ILE A 466 2.34 22.66 33.16
N ASN A 467 1.75 23.46 32.28
CA ASN A 467 2.30 24.77 31.93
C ASN A 467 2.28 25.73 33.12
N ALA A 468 1.21 25.74 33.92
CA ALA A 468 1.14 26.54 35.15
C ALA A 468 2.25 26.16 36.15
N ILE A 469 2.43 24.86 36.40
CA ILE A 469 3.50 24.34 37.27
C ILE A 469 4.88 24.72 36.73
N ARG A 470 5.08 24.67 35.40
CA ARG A 470 6.35 25.07 34.75
C ARG A 470 6.64 26.56 34.93
N HIS A 471 5.63 27.41 34.81
CA HIS A 471 5.78 28.85 35.05
C HIS A 471 6.07 29.17 36.52
N GLU A 472 5.50 28.44 37.47
CA GLU A 472 5.77 28.61 38.90
C GLU A 472 7.19 28.14 39.27
N SER A 473 7.63 27.00 38.74
CA SER A 473 8.98 26.47 38.97
C SER A 473 10.09 27.28 38.28
N ALA A 474 9.78 28.00 37.19
CA ALA A 474 10.69 28.96 36.58
C ALA A 474 10.88 30.22 37.46
N LYS A 475 9.85 30.66 38.19
CA LYS A 475 9.94 31.84 39.09
C LYS A 475 10.77 31.58 40.34
N THR A 476 10.83 30.34 40.82
CA THR A 476 11.62 29.94 42.00
C THR A 476 13.08 29.63 41.70
N THR A 477 13.49 29.60 40.42
CA THR A 477 14.88 29.36 39.99
C THR A 477 15.66 30.66 39.74
N SER A 478 15.05 31.83 39.90
CA SER A 478 15.76 33.12 39.91
C SER A 478 16.52 33.25 41.25
N PRO A 479 17.87 33.29 41.28
CA PRO A 479 18.58 33.51 42.53
C PRO A 479 18.25 34.91 43.04
N LEU A 480 17.95 35.00 44.35
CA LEU A 480 18.01 36.24 45.11
C LEU A 480 19.42 36.84 44.89
N ASN A 481 19.48 37.99 44.21
CA ASN A 481 20.62 38.89 44.27
C ASN A 481 20.62 39.63 45.62
#